data_AF-A0A2V8Q8Y7-F1
#
_entry.id   AF-A0A2V8Q8Y7-F1
#
_cell.length_a   1.000
_cell.length_b   1.000
_cell.length_c   1.000
_cell.angle_alpha   90.00
_cell.angle_beta   90.00
_cell.angle_gamma   90.00
#
_symmetry.space_group_name_H-M   'P 1'
#
loop_
_entity.id
_entity.type
_entity.pdbx_description
1 polymer ?
#
loop_
_entity_poly.entity_id
_entity_poly.type
_entity_poly.pdbx_seq_one_letter_code
_entity_poly.pdbx_strand_id
1 'polypeptide(L)'
;MSRLRLTLGALGFLLAFVLGVSATSLLFIRAPAIGSAQISSQEKTVRRMPPQPGFDLEVLVNGRPLAEYNARGRTYVEALHGSEYELRIRNPSGNRVAVALAVDGLNTIDARHISAWNSSKWVIEPYQSITIAGWQMSTERARRFYFTDER
;
A
#
# COMPACT_ATOMS: atom_id res chain seq x y z
N MET A 1 0.35 33.02 -32.06
CA MET A 1 -0.72 32.16 -31.50
C MET A 1 -0.60 32.20 -29.99
N SER A 2 -1.54 32.88 -29.34
CA SER A 2 -1.48 33.30 -27.94
C SER A 2 -1.64 32.14 -26.96
N ARG A 3 -0.85 32.14 -25.88
CA ARG A 3 -0.94 31.18 -24.75
C ARG A 3 -1.83 31.79 -23.66
N LEU A 4 -2.85 31.05 -23.21
CA LEU A 4 -3.70 31.46 -22.09
C LEU A 4 -3.42 30.55 -20.88
N ARG A 5 -2.95 31.16 -19.78
CA ARG A 5 -2.85 30.56 -18.44
C ARG A 5 -3.97 31.16 -17.59
N LEU A 6 -4.79 30.32 -16.96
CA LEU A 6 -5.81 30.74 -15.99
C LEU A 6 -5.24 30.58 -14.57
N THR A 7 -5.07 31.69 -13.88
CA THR A 7 -4.88 31.78 -12.43
C THR A 7 -6.16 32.35 -11.83
N LEU A 8 -6.78 31.65 -10.89
CA LEU A 8 -7.89 32.19 -10.09
C LEU A 8 -7.42 32.33 -8.64
N GLY A 9 -7.31 33.58 -8.19
CA GLY A 9 -7.11 33.96 -6.80
C GLY A 9 -8.40 34.54 -6.22
N ALA A 10 -8.59 34.35 -4.92
CA ALA A 10 -9.52 35.09 -4.06
C ALA A 10 -8.68 35.47 -2.82
N LEU A 11 -8.35 36.72 -2.54
CA LEU A 11 -9.19 37.86 -2.11
C LEU A 11 -10.15 37.38 -1.01
N GLY A 12 -9.91 37.56 0.29
CA GLY A 12 -9.39 38.71 1.01
C GLY A 12 -10.56 39.30 1.81
N PHE A 13 -10.45 39.44 3.14
CA PHE A 13 -10.85 40.65 3.86
C PHE A 13 -10.55 40.56 5.36
N LEU A 14 -10.32 41.75 5.90
CA LEU A 14 -9.68 42.13 7.15
C LEU A 14 -10.76 42.66 8.08
N LEU A 15 -10.67 42.42 9.40
CA LEU A 15 -11.39 43.23 10.37
C LEU A 15 -10.55 43.42 11.64
N ALA A 16 -10.14 44.67 11.86
CA ALA A 16 -9.50 45.17 13.05
C ALA A 16 -10.56 45.67 14.05
N PHE A 17 -10.29 45.53 15.35
CA PHE A 17 -11.00 46.28 16.40
C PHE A 17 -9.97 46.84 17.38
N VAL A 18 -10.11 48.14 17.68
CA VAL A 18 -9.12 48.97 18.40
C VAL A 18 -9.74 49.48 19.72
N LEU A 19 -8.86 49.79 20.68
CA LEU A 19 -8.96 50.69 21.85
C LEU A 19 -9.51 50.09 23.15
N GLY A 20 -8.91 50.31 24.33
CA GLY A 20 -7.76 51.17 24.67
C GLY A 20 -7.42 51.16 26.17
N VAL A 21 -6.86 52.30 26.61
CA VAL A 21 -6.54 52.79 27.97
C VAL A 21 -5.07 52.70 28.40
N SER A 22 -4.47 53.90 28.47
CA SER A 22 -3.14 54.26 28.96
C SER A 22 -3.00 54.12 30.48
N ALA A 23 -1.80 53.78 30.97
CA ALA A 23 -1.10 54.58 32.00
C ALA A 23 0.28 53.98 32.35
N THR A 24 1.21 54.91 32.60
CA THR A 24 2.39 54.82 33.48
C THR A 24 3.65 54.10 32.97
N SER A 25 4.61 54.95 32.59
CA SER A 25 6.03 54.73 32.44
C SER A 25 6.66 53.95 33.61
N LEU A 26 7.46 52.94 33.30
CA LEU A 26 8.72 52.63 33.99
C LEU A 26 9.65 51.95 32.99
N LEU A 27 10.78 52.61 32.77
CA LEU A 27 11.84 52.24 31.84
C LEU A 27 12.55 50.99 32.37
N PHE A 28 12.22 49.81 31.84
CA PHE A 28 13.03 48.61 32.00
C PHE A 28 13.59 48.22 30.62
N ILE A 29 14.83 48.62 30.37
CA ILE A 29 15.64 48.06 29.30
C ILE A 29 15.91 46.61 29.69
N ARG A 30 15.07 45.69 29.20
CA ARG A 30 15.34 44.26 29.21
C ARG A 30 15.65 43.85 27.78
N ALA A 31 16.88 43.42 27.55
CA ALA A 31 17.37 42.94 26.27
C ALA A 31 16.40 41.90 25.65
N PRO A 32 16.18 41.89 24.33
CA PRO A 32 15.56 40.74 23.69
C PRO A 32 16.58 39.60 23.74
N ALA A 33 16.43 38.72 24.73
CA ALA A 33 16.86 37.35 24.55
C ALA A 33 16.10 36.85 23.32
N ILE A 34 16.82 36.61 22.23
CA ILE A 34 16.33 35.89 21.06
C ILE A 34 15.92 34.52 21.60
N GLY A 35 14.67 34.42 22.01
CA GLY A 35 14.05 33.16 22.38
C GLY A 35 13.98 32.37 21.10
N SER A 36 14.92 31.44 20.94
CA SER A 36 14.85 30.39 19.94
C SER A 36 13.44 29.82 20.02
N ALA A 37 12.63 30.09 18.99
CA ALA A 37 11.39 29.35 18.80
C ALA A 37 11.81 27.89 18.65
N GLN A 38 11.76 27.14 19.74
CA GLN A 38 11.84 25.69 19.70
C GLN A 38 10.57 25.26 18.96
N ILE A 39 10.72 25.10 17.65
CA ILE A 39 9.84 24.25 16.87
C ILE A 39 9.89 22.92 17.60
N SER A 40 8.87 22.67 18.42
CA SER A 40 8.59 21.37 18.96
C SER A 40 8.31 20.52 17.75
N SER A 41 9.38 19.88 17.26
CA SER A 41 9.33 18.78 16.32
C SER A 41 8.51 17.72 17.03
N GLN A 42 7.18 17.82 16.90
CA GLN A 42 6.30 16.68 16.99
C GLN A 42 6.78 15.77 15.87
N GLU A 43 7.83 15.02 16.17
CA GLU A 43 8.24 13.85 15.43
C GLU A 43 7.01 12.96 15.50
N LYS A 44 6.15 13.12 14.49
CA LYS A 44 5.05 12.23 14.17
C LYS A 44 5.69 10.88 14.23
N THR A 45 5.56 10.23 15.38
CA THR A 45 6.14 8.94 15.64
C THR A 45 5.37 8.08 14.68
N VAL A 46 5.95 7.89 13.49
CA VAL A 46 5.54 6.86 12.56
C VAL A 46 5.67 5.64 13.43
N ARG A 47 4.53 5.18 13.98
CA ARG A 47 4.49 3.92 14.71
C ARG A 47 5.21 2.98 13.78
N ARG A 48 6.44 2.57 14.15
CA ARG A 48 7.17 1.56 13.41
C ARG A 48 6.28 0.35 13.58
N MET A 49 5.43 0.12 12.57
CA MET A 49 4.61 -1.07 12.53
C MET A 49 5.63 -2.20 12.69
N PRO A 50 5.47 -3.09 13.69
CA PRO A 50 6.35 -4.24 13.79
C PRO A 50 6.41 -4.87 12.39
N PRO A 51 7.58 -5.36 11.95
CA PRO A 51 7.71 -6.01 10.65
C PRO A 51 6.54 -6.98 10.56
N GLN A 52 5.61 -6.72 9.63
CA GLN A 52 4.43 -7.55 9.53
C GLN A 52 4.93 -8.97 9.36
N PRO A 53 4.41 -9.96 10.11
CA PRO A 53 4.69 -11.34 9.76
C PRO A 53 4.36 -11.47 8.27
N GLY A 54 5.38 -11.78 7.47
CA GLY A 54 5.27 -11.76 6.01
C GLY A 54 4.08 -12.59 5.59
N PHE A 55 3.34 -12.12 4.59
CA PHE A 55 2.39 -13.00 3.92
C PHE A 55 3.20 -14.06 3.18
N ASP A 56 2.88 -15.32 3.44
CA ASP A 56 3.53 -16.42 2.72
C ASP A 56 2.72 -16.70 1.45
N LEU A 57 3.45 -16.82 0.34
CA LEU A 57 2.93 -17.27 -0.94
C LEU A 57 3.79 -18.46 -1.37
N GLU A 58 3.18 -19.63 -1.46
CA GLU A 58 3.83 -20.84 -1.96
C GLU A 58 3.24 -21.21 -3.32
N VAL A 59 4.10 -21.70 -4.21
CA VAL A 59 3.69 -22.33 -5.47
C VAL A 59 3.66 -23.83 -5.26
N LEU A 60 2.55 -24.47 -5.61
CA LEU A 60 2.33 -25.90 -5.41
C LEU A 60 2.16 -26.60 -6.75
N VAL A 61 2.72 -27.79 -6.86
CA VAL A 61 2.46 -28.72 -7.96
C VAL A 61 1.96 -30.02 -7.32
N ASN A 62 0.79 -30.50 -7.74
CA ASN A 62 0.13 -31.67 -7.15
C ASN A 62 -0.01 -31.57 -5.62
N GLY A 63 -0.34 -30.39 -5.11
CA GLY A 63 -0.50 -30.11 -3.67
C GLY A 63 0.79 -30.07 -2.86
N ARG A 64 1.97 -30.13 -3.50
CA ARG A 64 3.29 -30.05 -2.84
C ARG A 64 3.96 -28.71 -3.14
N PRO A 65 4.46 -27.99 -2.13
CA PRO A 65 5.18 -26.74 -2.36
C PRO A 65 6.48 -27.00 -3.13
N LEU A 66 6.77 -26.14 -4.10
CA LEU A 66 8.03 -26.12 -4.84
C LEU A 66 9.14 -25.50 -4.00
N ALA A 67 10.40 -25.85 -4.33
CA ALA A 67 11.55 -25.19 -3.75
C ALA A 67 11.66 -23.75 -4.23
N GLU A 68 11.89 -22.83 -3.29
CA GLU A 68 12.07 -21.40 -3.57
C GLU A 68 13.55 -21.02 -3.64
N TYR A 69 13.91 -20.27 -4.66
CA TYR A 69 15.24 -19.73 -4.89
C TYR A 69 15.17 -18.20 -4.83
N ASN A 70 15.88 -17.58 -3.90
CA ASN A 70 15.89 -16.13 -3.76
C ASN A 70 17.08 -15.52 -4.51
N ALA A 71 16.82 -14.62 -5.47
CA ALA A 71 17.86 -13.89 -6.18
C ALA A 71 17.40 -12.48 -6.59
N ARG A 72 18.26 -11.47 -6.48
CA ARG A 72 17.98 -10.09 -6.93
C ARG A 72 16.68 -9.50 -6.36
N GLY A 73 16.35 -9.82 -5.10
CA GLY A 73 15.13 -9.37 -4.45
C GLY A 73 13.83 -9.98 -4.99
N ARG A 74 13.93 -11.11 -5.69
CA ARG A 74 12.80 -11.89 -6.20
C ARG A 74 12.91 -13.34 -5.74
N THR A 75 11.75 -13.97 -5.60
CA THR A 75 11.61 -15.40 -5.35
C THR A 75 11.32 -16.11 -6.67
N TYR A 76 12.06 -17.17 -6.96
CA TYR A 76 11.90 -18.01 -8.13
C TYR A 76 11.56 -19.42 -7.70
N VAL A 77 10.83 -20.14 -8.55
CA VAL A 77 10.59 -21.57 -8.43
C VAL A 77 10.95 -22.22 -9.76
N GLU A 78 11.31 -23.49 -9.75
CA GLU A 78 11.51 -24.23 -10.98
C GLU A 78 10.16 -24.47 -11.68
N ALA A 79 10.01 -23.92 -12.87
CA ALA A 79 8.82 -24.06 -13.69
C ALA A 79 9.00 -25.21 -14.69
N LEU A 80 8.28 -26.31 -14.47
CA LEU A 80 8.25 -27.42 -15.42
C LEU A 80 7.16 -27.15 -16.46
N HIS A 81 7.55 -27.03 -17.73
CA HIS A 81 6.64 -26.73 -18.84
C HIS A 81 5.39 -27.62 -18.82
N GLY A 82 4.23 -27.00 -19.02
CA GLY A 82 2.93 -27.68 -19.07
C GLY A 82 2.42 -28.20 -17.74
N SER A 83 3.19 -28.06 -16.64
CA SER A 83 2.72 -28.47 -15.32
C SER A 83 1.70 -27.46 -14.79
N GLU A 84 0.56 -27.98 -14.34
CA GLU A 84 -0.41 -27.19 -13.58
C GLU A 84 0.15 -26.84 -12.20
N TYR A 85 -0.12 -25.62 -11.75
CA TYR A 85 0.29 -25.17 -10.43
C TYR A 85 -0.83 -24.46 -9.70
N GLU A 86 -0.68 -24.38 -8.37
CA GLU A 86 -1.60 -23.70 -7.48
C GLU A 86 -0.82 -22.70 -6.63
N LEU A 87 -1.50 -21.64 -6.17
CA LEU A 87 -0.93 -20.63 -5.30
C LEU A 87 -1.59 -20.73 -3.93
N ARG A 88 -0.81 -21.05 -2.89
CA ARG A 88 -1.28 -21.04 -1.50
C ARG A 88 -0.83 -19.75 -0.82
N ILE A 89 -1.81 -19.01 -0.30
CA ILE A 89 -1.57 -17.76 0.41
C ILE A 89 -1.98 -17.94 1.85
N ARG A 90 -1.08 -17.61 2.78
CA ARG A 90 -1.33 -17.67 4.22
C ARG A 90 -1.42 -16.27 4.80
N ASN A 91 -2.47 -16.03 5.59
CA ASN A 91 -2.57 -14.85 6.43
C ASN A 91 -2.08 -15.20 7.85
N PRO A 92 -0.86 -14.84 8.25
CA PRO A 92 -0.36 -15.13 9.59
C PRO A 92 -0.91 -14.17 10.65
N SER A 93 -1.70 -13.16 10.27
CA SER A 93 -2.15 -12.12 11.18
C SER A 93 -3.50 -12.45 11.83
N GLY A 94 -3.78 -11.79 12.95
CA GLY A 94 -5.09 -11.83 13.63
C GLY A 94 -6.17 -10.99 12.97
N ASN A 95 -5.89 -10.34 11.83
CA ASN A 95 -6.83 -9.48 11.13
C ASN A 95 -7.26 -10.13 9.81
N ARG A 96 -8.46 -9.80 9.34
CA ARG A 96 -8.90 -10.15 7.98
C ARG A 96 -8.10 -9.36 6.95
N VAL A 97 -7.59 -10.04 5.91
CA VAL A 97 -6.73 -9.42 4.90
C VAL A 97 -7.32 -9.60 3.50
N ALA A 98 -7.31 -8.52 2.73
CA ALA A 98 -7.69 -8.53 1.32
C ALA A 98 -6.45 -8.52 0.42
N VAL A 99 -6.33 -9.50 -0.47
CA VAL A 99 -5.17 -9.70 -1.36
C VAL A 99 -5.59 -9.54 -2.82
N ALA A 100 -4.99 -8.57 -3.51
CA ALA A 100 -5.09 -8.43 -4.95
C ALA A 100 -4.03 -9.34 -5.61
N LEU A 101 -4.39 -10.59 -5.90
CA LEU A 101 -3.48 -11.55 -6.52
C LEU A 101 -3.50 -11.41 -8.05
N ALA A 102 -2.32 -11.27 -8.65
CA ALA A 102 -2.13 -11.25 -10.09
C ALA A 102 -1.10 -12.30 -10.53
N VAL A 103 -1.34 -12.90 -11.70
CA VAL A 103 -0.43 -13.81 -12.41
C VAL A 103 -0.20 -13.20 -13.80
N ASP A 104 1.03 -13.16 -14.30
CA ASP A 104 1.36 -12.53 -15.60
C ASP A 104 0.79 -11.11 -15.80
N GLY A 105 0.59 -10.37 -14.70
CA GLY A 105 0.01 -9.01 -14.67
C GLY A 105 -1.53 -8.94 -14.63
N LEU A 106 -2.24 -10.05 -14.83
CA LEU A 106 -3.70 -10.12 -14.79
C LEU A 106 -4.20 -10.52 -13.40
N ASN A 107 -5.25 -9.86 -12.92
CA ASN A 107 -5.91 -10.24 -11.66
C ASN A 107 -6.58 -11.62 -11.77
N THR A 108 -6.38 -12.46 -10.75
CA THR A 108 -6.85 -13.86 -10.76
C THR A 108 -8.36 -14.05 -10.64
N ILE A 109 -9.12 -13.01 -10.29
CA ILE A 109 -10.58 -13.04 -10.16
C ILE A 109 -11.28 -12.56 -11.43
N ASP A 110 -10.81 -11.46 -12.02
CA ASP A 110 -11.50 -10.79 -13.14
C ASP A 110 -10.68 -10.68 -14.44
N ALA A 111 -9.45 -11.20 -14.44
CA ALA A 111 -8.52 -11.18 -15.58
C ALA A 111 -8.29 -9.77 -16.17
N ARG A 112 -8.26 -8.73 -15.33
CA ARG A 112 -7.93 -7.36 -15.76
C ARG A 112 -6.57 -6.89 -15.23
N HIS A 113 -5.93 -6.03 -16.02
CA HIS A 113 -4.77 -5.24 -15.60
C HIS A 113 -5.24 -3.95 -14.91
N ILE A 114 -5.29 -3.95 -13.58
CA ILE A 114 -5.71 -2.79 -12.78
C ILE A 114 -4.77 -2.66 -11.58
N SER A 115 -4.66 -1.46 -11.01
CA SER A 115 -3.93 -1.27 -9.75
C SER A 115 -4.47 -2.18 -8.64
N ALA A 116 -3.60 -2.60 -7.72
CA ALA A 116 -3.98 -3.46 -6.59
C ALA A 116 -5.13 -2.86 -5.74
N TRP A 117 -5.17 -1.53 -5.61
CA TRP A 117 -6.21 -0.84 -4.86
C TRP A 117 -7.61 -1.02 -5.46
N ASN A 118 -7.72 -0.92 -6.79
CA ASN A 118 -9.00 -1.00 -7.50
C ASN A 118 -9.34 -2.42 -7.98
N SER A 119 -8.40 -3.35 -7.85
CA SER A 119 -8.59 -4.75 -8.24
C SER A 119 -9.56 -5.48 -7.32
N SER A 120 -10.24 -6.47 -7.88
CA SER A 120 -10.93 -7.52 -7.12
C SER A 120 -9.94 -8.23 -6.19
N LYS A 121 -10.36 -8.56 -4.97
CA LYS A 121 -9.47 -9.10 -3.92
C LYS A 121 -10.02 -10.40 -3.36
N TRP A 122 -9.12 -11.35 -3.16
CA TRP A 122 -9.37 -12.48 -2.29
C TRP A 122 -9.40 -11.98 -0.86
N VAL A 123 -10.27 -12.54 -0.03
CA VAL A 123 -10.26 -12.24 1.39
C VAL A 123 -9.90 -13.48 2.19
N ILE A 124 -8.88 -13.33 3.02
CA ILE A 124 -8.33 -14.39 3.85
C ILE A 124 -8.60 -14.03 5.30
N GLU A 125 -9.33 -14.90 5.99
CA GLU A 125 -9.64 -14.74 7.41
C GLU A 125 -8.37 -14.85 8.29
N PRO A 126 -8.42 -14.39 9.54
CA PRO A 126 -7.30 -14.49 10.47
C PRO A 126 -6.72 -15.91 10.57
N TYR A 127 -5.40 -16.04 10.46
CA TYR A 127 -4.66 -17.32 10.54
C TYR A 127 -5.06 -18.37 9.50
N GLN A 128 -5.85 -18.02 8.49
CA GLN A 128 -6.29 -18.95 7.45
C GLN A 128 -5.36 -18.93 6.23
N SER A 129 -5.52 -19.96 5.40
CA SER A 129 -4.90 -20.05 4.07
C SER A 129 -5.96 -20.28 3.01
N ILE A 130 -5.71 -19.77 1.80
CA ILE A 130 -6.48 -20.12 0.61
C ILE A 130 -5.54 -20.74 -0.42
N THR A 131 -6.08 -21.65 -1.23
CA THR A 131 -5.36 -22.22 -2.38
C THR A 131 -6.12 -21.87 -3.65
N ILE A 132 -5.44 -21.21 -4.57
CA ILE A 132 -6.02 -20.72 -5.82
C ILE A 132 -5.34 -21.47 -6.95
N ALA A 133 -6.10 -22.33 -7.62
CA ALA A 133 -5.56 -23.19 -8.67
C ALA A 133 -5.73 -22.63 -10.08
N GLY A 134 -6.36 -21.47 -10.24
CA GLY A 134 -6.66 -20.92 -11.55
C GLY A 134 -7.42 -19.60 -11.56
N TRP A 135 -7.58 -19.06 -12.76
CA TRP A 135 -8.38 -17.88 -13.09
C TRP A 135 -9.85 -18.16 -12.85
N GLN A 136 -10.49 -17.41 -11.95
CA GLN A 136 -11.94 -17.51 -11.76
C GLN A 136 -12.63 -16.98 -13.03
N MET A 137 -13.45 -17.83 -13.65
CA MET A 137 -14.30 -17.44 -14.77
C MET A 137 -15.76 -17.27 -14.36
N SER A 138 -16.18 -18.05 -13.36
CA SER A 138 -17.47 -17.94 -12.67
C SER A 138 -17.34 -18.55 -11.27
N THR A 139 -18.41 -18.48 -10.48
CA THR A 139 -18.49 -19.11 -9.15
C THR A 139 -18.14 -20.61 -9.14
N GLU A 140 -18.31 -21.29 -10.28
CA GLU A 140 -18.15 -22.75 -10.40
C GLU A 140 -17.01 -23.17 -11.34
N ARG A 141 -16.45 -22.25 -12.13
CA ARG A 141 -15.44 -22.58 -13.14
C ARG A 141 -14.21 -21.73 -12.97
N ALA A 142 -13.07 -22.42 -12.84
CA ALA A 142 -11.75 -21.82 -12.89
C ALA A 142 -10.94 -22.43 -14.05
N ARG A 143 -10.13 -21.62 -14.74
CA ARG A 143 -9.10 -22.11 -15.67
C ARG A 143 -7.79 -22.28 -14.93
N ARG A 144 -7.25 -23.51 -14.94
CA ARG A 144 -6.03 -23.85 -14.22
C ARG A 144 -4.86 -22.97 -14.63
N PHE A 145 -4.00 -22.63 -13.68
CA PHE A 145 -2.70 -22.09 -14.00
C PHE A 145 -1.80 -23.21 -14.50
N TYR A 146 -0.96 -22.92 -15.48
CA TYR A 146 0.05 -23.86 -15.96
C TYR A 146 1.28 -23.06 -16.42
N PHE A 147 2.46 -23.65 -16.28
CA PHE A 147 3.68 -23.04 -16.78
C PHE A 147 3.73 -23.11 -18.31
N THR A 148 4.02 -21.98 -18.95
CA THR A 148 4.19 -21.86 -20.40
C THR A 148 5.64 -21.49 -20.72
N ASP A 149 6.08 -21.76 -21.94
CA ASP A 149 7.31 -21.21 -22.47
C ASP A 149 7.09 -19.76 -22.92
N GLU A 150 8.14 -18.94 -22.82
CA GLU A 150 8.23 -17.70 -23.57
C GLU A 150 8.38 -18.05 -25.05
N ARG A 151 7.52 -17.48 -25.90
CA ARG A 151 7.49 -17.73 -27.34
C ARG A 151 8.15 -16.60 -28.11
#